data_AF-A0A1F3SB37-F1
#
_entry.id   AF-A0A1F3SB37-F1
#
_cell.length_a   1.000
_cell.length_b   1.000
_cell.length_c   1.000
_cell.angle_alpha   90.00
_cell.angle_beta   90.00
_cell.angle_gamma   90.00
#
_symmetry.space_group_name_H-M   'P 1'
#
loop_
_entity.id
_entity.type
_entity.pdbx_description
1 polymer ?
#
loop_
_entity_poly.entity_id
_entity_poly.type
_entity_poly.pdbx_seq_one_letter_code
_entity_poly.pdbx_strand_id
1 'polypeptide(L)'
;MNNKFRFNMALLICAFVSLLSARALASGTVVGNGGDPVFEFMEAARTSMIETIKVIINDPSESAHFCENPKLNADQIKFCRDFFIAIAPDILRLSQGLTKTFFVLRDQPLFVEGPDGIPMVVAARTELGPMGPIELHRESVKTLLPTQVLFLMTHEFQHKADFFGRIITDNEMIAPFATGRDLIDTVAAAVVVVARKKGKVGSQFGIRDIFDCRAFANQSQFGARLSSSRLFQAEDLMSYETSIGKNPTDGSIFLPETIDSSLLLRFVINEPNNCGDPSPKRKSIIQIVRSVKLVNGSQDETVVADQELTENPMCPGSSRQIEISKDEVRFVCNYFGSEGTTSSQFSLNSLIRPNRTERGDLTPVTLGFQSTPVIGKHP
;
A
#
# COMPACT_ATOMS: atom_id res chain seq x y z
N MET A 1 -32.77 57.89 -18.34
CA MET A 1 -33.01 56.47 -17.98
C MET A 1 -33.06 56.36 -16.47
N ASN A 2 -34.13 55.77 -15.93
CA ASN A 2 -34.54 55.88 -14.53
C ASN A 2 -33.64 55.09 -13.57
N ASN A 3 -33.18 55.73 -12.48
CA ASN A 3 -32.36 55.11 -11.43
C ASN A 3 -33.02 53.89 -10.76
N LYS A 4 -34.35 53.74 -10.85
CA LYS A 4 -35.05 52.54 -10.38
C LYS A 4 -34.71 51.26 -11.18
N PHE A 5 -34.32 51.37 -12.44
CA PHE A 5 -34.01 50.19 -13.27
C PHE A 5 -32.64 49.59 -12.94
N ARG A 6 -31.67 50.42 -12.54
CA ARG A 6 -30.32 49.96 -12.18
C ARG A 6 -30.29 49.22 -10.84
N PHE A 7 -31.17 49.59 -9.91
CA PHE A 7 -31.22 48.95 -8.60
C PHE A 7 -31.81 47.53 -8.65
N ASN A 8 -32.85 47.33 -9.48
CA ASN A 8 -33.48 46.01 -9.64
C ASN A 8 -32.58 45.00 -10.38
N MET A 9 -31.73 45.47 -11.29
CA MET A 9 -30.80 44.60 -12.02
C MET A 9 -29.62 44.14 -11.16
N ALA A 10 -29.12 44.99 -10.25
CA ALA A 10 -28.07 44.62 -9.31
C ALA A 10 -28.53 43.57 -8.29
N LEU A 11 -29.77 43.70 -7.78
CA LEU A 11 -30.37 42.72 -6.87
C LEU A 11 -30.57 41.35 -7.52
N LEU A 12 -30.95 41.31 -8.81
CA LEU A 12 -31.12 40.06 -9.55
C LEU A 12 -29.78 39.33 -9.78
N ILE A 13 -28.71 40.07 -10.05
CA ILE A 13 -27.36 39.51 -10.25
C ILE A 13 -26.81 38.95 -8.92
N CYS A 14 -26.98 39.66 -7.80
CA CYS A 14 -26.57 39.15 -6.49
C CYS A 14 -27.33 37.89 -6.08
N ALA A 15 -28.64 37.81 -6.36
CA ALA A 15 -29.43 36.61 -6.08
C ALA A 15 -29.01 35.41 -6.96
N PHE A 16 -28.65 35.64 -8.22
CA PHE A 16 -28.16 34.58 -9.13
C PHE A 16 -26.79 34.04 -8.72
N VAL A 17 -25.86 34.92 -8.29
CA VAL A 17 -24.54 34.51 -7.78
C VAL A 17 -24.70 33.70 -6.50
N SER A 18 -25.63 34.08 -5.61
CA SER A 18 -25.90 33.37 -4.36
C SER A 18 -26.48 31.95 -4.60
N LEU A 19 -27.36 31.78 -5.60
CA LEU A 19 -27.89 30.46 -5.97
C LEU A 19 -26.87 29.55 -6.66
N LEU A 20 -25.92 30.12 -7.40
CA LEU A 20 -24.81 29.36 -8.00
C LEU A 20 -23.78 28.92 -6.94
N SER A 21 -23.52 29.75 -5.92
CA SER A 21 -22.65 29.38 -4.80
C SER A 21 -23.24 28.29 -3.90
N ALA A 22 -24.57 28.25 -3.76
CA ALA A 22 -25.24 27.22 -2.95
C ALA A 22 -25.22 25.82 -3.61
N ARG A 23 -25.14 25.73 -4.95
CA ARG A 23 -25.02 24.45 -5.66
C ARG A 23 -23.58 23.93 -5.77
N ALA A 24 -22.57 24.75 -5.48
CA ALA A 24 -21.18 24.32 -5.42
C ALA A 24 -20.82 23.60 -4.11
N LEU A 25 -21.67 23.68 -3.07
CA LEU A 25 -21.44 23.04 -1.76
C LEU A 25 -21.96 21.60 -1.66
N ALA A 26 -22.45 21.02 -2.76
CA ALA A 26 -22.65 19.57 -2.91
C ALA A 26 -21.56 18.90 -3.76
N SER A 27 -20.52 19.65 -4.15
CA SER A 27 -19.28 19.08 -4.69
C SER A 27 -18.45 18.60 -3.51
N GLY A 28 -18.25 17.28 -3.43
CA GLY A 28 -17.50 16.63 -2.36
C GLY A 28 -16.26 17.44 -1.99
N THR A 29 -16.28 17.97 -0.78
CA THR A 29 -15.13 18.65 -0.18
C THR A 29 -13.94 17.71 -0.31
N VAL A 30 -12.99 18.06 -1.19
CA VAL A 30 -11.62 17.59 -1.14
C VAL A 30 -11.00 18.24 0.09
N VAL A 31 -11.41 17.77 1.27
CA VAL A 31 -10.71 18.03 2.52
C VAL A 31 -9.35 17.37 2.35
N GLY A 32 -8.26 18.11 2.58
CA GLY A 32 -6.92 17.60 2.39
C GLY A 32 -6.74 16.23 3.03
N ASN A 33 -6.48 15.21 2.21
CA ASN A 33 -6.36 13.79 2.58
C ASN A 33 -5.11 13.47 3.44
N GLY A 34 -4.52 14.45 4.14
CA GLY A 34 -3.31 14.31 4.95
C GLY A 34 -3.53 13.56 6.28
N GLY A 35 -4.39 12.54 6.27
CA GLY A 35 -4.69 11.72 7.45
C GLY A 35 -5.70 10.60 7.19
N ASP A 36 -6.11 10.36 5.94
CA ASP A 36 -6.86 9.16 5.60
C ASP A 36 -5.85 8.02 5.36
N PRO A 37 -5.76 7.02 6.25
CA PRO A 37 -4.75 5.97 6.16
C PRO A 37 -4.90 5.15 4.88
N VAL A 38 -6.12 5.04 4.31
CA VAL A 38 -6.33 4.36 3.03
C VAL A 38 -5.73 5.19 1.90
N PHE A 39 -5.89 6.51 1.93
CA PHE A 39 -5.31 7.38 0.91
C PHE A 39 -3.78 7.37 0.96
N GLU A 40 -3.20 7.44 2.16
CA GLU A 40 -1.75 7.33 2.35
C GLU A 40 -1.21 5.97 1.85
N PHE A 41 -1.95 4.89 2.08
CA PHE A 41 -1.65 3.56 1.54
C PHE A 41 -1.64 3.54 0.01
N MET A 42 -2.58 4.24 -0.65
CA MET A 42 -2.60 4.36 -2.10
C MET A 42 -1.45 5.21 -2.64
N GLU A 43 -1.10 6.32 -1.99
CA GLU A 43 0.04 7.16 -2.36
C GLU A 43 1.37 6.42 -2.21
N ALA A 44 1.48 5.59 -1.18
CA ALA A 44 2.60 4.70 -0.99
C ALA A 44 2.72 3.68 -2.13
N ALA A 45 1.64 2.98 -2.46
CA ALA A 45 1.62 2.04 -3.58
C ALA A 45 2.00 2.72 -4.91
N ARG A 46 1.51 3.94 -5.14
CA ARG A 46 1.92 4.77 -6.29
C ARG A 46 3.42 5.05 -6.28
N THR A 47 3.98 5.43 -5.13
CA THR A 47 5.43 5.68 -5.00
C THR A 47 6.24 4.42 -5.32
N SER A 48 5.81 3.27 -4.80
CA SER A 48 6.46 1.98 -5.06
C SER A 48 6.36 1.59 -6.53
N MET A 49 5.22 1.84 -7.17
CA MET A 49 5.04 1.65 -8.60
C MET A 49 6.01 2.54 -9.40
N ILE A 50 6.06 3.85 -9.12
CA ILE A 50 6.96 4.81 -9.80
C ILE A 50 8.42 4.35 -9.71
N GLU A 51 8.88 4.04 -8.50
CA GLU A 51 10.27 3.65 -8.26
C GLU A 51 10.60 2.30 -8.90
N THR A 52 9.65 1.37 -8.93
CA THR A 52 9.82 0.08 -9.60
C THR A 52 9.88 0.25 -11.12
N ILE A 53 8.99 1.05 -11.71
CA ILE A 53 9.00 1.35 -13.14
C ILE A 53 10.35 1.98 -13.53
N LYS A 54 10.84 2.95 -12.75
CA LYS A 54 12.17 3.55 -12.96
C LYS A 54 13.28 2.51 -12.93
N VAL A 55 13.24 1.53 -12.03
CA VAL A 55 14.23 0.44 -12.01
C VAL A 55 14.13 -0.39 -13.29
N ILE A 56 12.93 -0.83 -13.67
CA ILE A 56 12.74 -1.67 -14.85
C ILE A 56 13.26 -1.00 -16.12
N ILE A 57 12.97 0.29 -16.34
CA ILE A 57 13.37 0.99 -17.57
C ILE A 57 14.84 1.40 -17.60
N ASN A 58 15.49 1.56 -16.44
CA ASN A 58 16.89 2.03 -16.37
C ASN A 58 17.91 0.91 -16.12
N ASP A 59 17.48 -0.27 -15.67
CA ASP A 59 18.32 -1.46 -15.50
C ASP A 59 18.14 -2.41 -16.71
N PRO A 60 19.14 -2.53 -17.61
CA PRO A 60 19.02 -3.36 -18.81
C PRO A 60 18.71 -4.83 -18.50
N SER A 61 19.17 -5.35 -17.35
CA SER A 61 18.90 -6.74 -16.96
C SER A 61 17.42 -6.91 -16.58
N GLU A 62 16.88 -5.99 -15.80
CA GLU A 62 15.45 -6.01 -15.43
C GLU A 62 14.56 -5.79 -16.64
N SER A 63 14.91 -4.86 -17.54
CA SER A 63 14.18 -4.63 -18.78
C SER A 63 14.17 -5.88 -19.67
N ALA A 64 15.31 -6.55 -19.85
CA ALA A 64 15.42 -7.71 -20.72
C ALA A 64 14.56 -8.89 -20.24
N HIS A 65 14.54 -9.13 -18.93
CA HIS A 65 13.81 -10.24 -18.31
C HIS A 65 12.40 -9.87 -17.83
N PHE A 66 11.91 -8.67 -18.14
CA PHE A 66 10.58 -8.24 -17.75
C PHE A 66 9.50 -9.11 -18.43
N CYS A 67 8.45 -9.47 -17.68
CA CYS A 67 7.41 -10.43 -18.05
C CYS A 67 7.87 -11.88 -18.29
N GLU A 68 9.11 -12.27 -17.98
CA GLU A 68 9.50 -13.69 -18.08
C GLU A 68 8.72 -14.54 -17.07
N ASN A 69 7.83 -15.39 -17.58
CA ASN A 69 6.97 -16.25 -16.78
C ASN A 69 6.78 -17.59 -17.50
N PRO A 70 6.97 -18.74 -16.84
CA PRO A 70 6.80 -20.07 -17.45
C PRO A 70 5.42 -20.33 -18.06
N LYS A 71 4.39 -19.56 -17.68
CA LYS A 71 3.03 -19.67 -18.21
C LYS A 71 2.82 -18.92 -19.52
N LEU A 72 3.75 -18.07 -19.93
CA LEU A 72 3.67 -17.28 -21.15
C LEU A 72 4.56 -17.89 -22.23
N ASN A 73 4.08 -17.84 -23.48
CA ASN A 73 4.92 -18.18 -24.62
C ASN A 73 5.85 -17.00 -25.01
N ALA A 74 6.80 -17.25 -25.90
CA ALA A 74 7.80 -16.26 -26.30
C ALA A 74 7.18 -14.97 -26.89
N ASP A 75 6.10 -15.09 -27.68
CA ASP A 75 5.41 -13.95 -28.27
C ASP A 75 4.71 -13.11 -27.20
N GLN A 76 4.07 -13.75 -26.22
CA GLN A 76 3.43 -13.09 -25.08
C GLN A 76 4.46 -12.36 -24.20
N ILE A 77 5.60 -12.99 -23.90
CA ILE A 77 6.68 -12.35 -23.14
C ILE A 77 7.18 -11.11 -23.87
N LYS A 78 7.49 -11.25 -25.18
CA LYS A 78 7.96 -10.14 -26.00
C LYS A 78 6.93 -9.01 -26.04
N PHE A 79 5.67 -9.33 -26.33
CA PHE A 79 4.60 -8.34 -26.42
C PHE A 79 4.36 -7.62 -25.09
N CYS A 80 4.33 -8.36 -23.97
CA CYS A 80 4.17 -7.79 -22.63
C CYS A 80 5.28 -6.79 -22.30
N ARG A 81 6.54 -7.16 -22.60
CA ARG A 81 7.69 -6.27 -22.41
C ARG A 81 7.61 -5.03 -23.30
N ASP A 82 7.37 -5.21 -24.60
CA ASP A 82 7.31 -4.11 -25.57
C ASP A 82 6.16 -3.14 -25.22
N PHE A 83 5.01 -3.69 -24.82
CA PHE A 83 3.86 -2.93 -24.31
C PHE A 83 4.24 -2.10 -23.09
N PHE A 84 4.81 -2.71 -22.05
CA PHE A 84 5.19 -2.00 -20.83
C PHE A 84 6.21 -0.89 -21.11
N ILE A 85 7.24 -1.15 -21.90
CA ILE A 85 8.27 -0.16 -22.24
C ILE A 85 7.67 1.03 -23.00
N ALA A 86 6.71 0.78 -23.89
CA ALA A 86 6.03 1.84 -24.62
C ALA A 86 5.21 2.76 -23.71
N ILE A 87 4.49 2.21 -22.73
CA ILE A 87 3.57 2.97 -21.87
C ILE A 87 4.19 3.50 -20.57
N ALA A 88 5.32 2.94 -20.13
CA ALA A 88 5.97 3.31 -18.87
C ALA A 88 6.25 4.81 -18.72
N PRO A 89 6.72 5.56 -19.75
CA PRO A 89 6.90 7.00 -19.66
C PRO A 89 5.60 7.75 -19.35
N ASP A 90 4.48 7.32 -19.95
CA ASP A 90 3.17 7.90 -19.71
C ASP A 90 2.67 7.58 -18.31
N ILE A 91 2.82 6.34 -17.84
CA ILE A 91 2.49 5.99 -16.46
C ILE A 91 3.29 6.85 -15.49
N LEU A 92 4.60 7.02 -15.69
CA LEU A 92 5.43 7.89 -14.85
C LEU A 92 4.94 9.34 -14.86
N ARG A 93 4.64 9.90 -16.04
CA ARG A 93 4.11 11.27 -16.21
C ARG A 93 2.73 11.45 -15.56
N LEU A 94 1.87 10.43 -15.61
CA LEU A 94 0.54 10.45 -15.01
C LEU A 94 0.59 10.14 -13.51
N SER A 95 1.68 9.57 -13.01
CA SER A 95 1.84 9.26 -11.58
C SER A 95 2.48 10.41 -10.80
N GLN A 96 3.11 11.39 -11.45
CA GLN A 96 3.80 12.49 -10.78
C GLN A 96 3.67 13.83 -11.50
N GLY A 97 3.89 14.94 -10.80
CA GLY A 97 3.89 16.28 -11.39
C GLY A 97 2.51 16.88 -11.61
N LEU A 98 2.40 17.78 -12.59
CA LEU A 98 1.21 18.61 -12.83
C LEU A 98 0.03 17.85 -13.45
N THR A 99 0.31 16.77 -14.18
CA THR A 99 -0.70 15.89 -14.80
C THR A 99 -0.96 14.63 -13.98
N LYS A 100 -0.70 14.69 -12.66
CA LYS A 100 -0.87 13.55 -11.78
C LYS A 100 -2.35 13.12 -11.75
N THR A 101 -2.63 11.88 -12.15
CA THR A 101 -3.93 11.23 -12.01
C THR A 101 -4.33 11.20 -10.54
N PHE A 102 -5.50 11.72 -10.20
CA PHE A 102 -6.00 11.73 -8.83
C PHE A 102 -6.70 10.43 -8.46
N PHE A 103 -6.67 10.09 -7.16
CA PHE A 103 -7.46 9.02 -6.59
C PHE A 103 -8.73 9.56 -5.95
N VAL A 104 -9.84 8.87 -6.17
CA VAL A 104 -11.11 9.16 -5.51
C VAL A 104 -11.53 7.92 -4.72
N LEU A 105 -11.54 8.03 -3.39
CA LEU A 105 -12.05 6.98 -2.53
C LEU A 105 -13.58 7.08 -2.45
N ARG A 106 -14.26 5.97 -2.72
CA ARG A 106 -15.72 5.84 -2.67
C ARG A 106 -16.10 4.89 -1.54
N ASP A 107 -17.10 5.28 -0.76
CA ASP A 107 -17.64 4.42 0.31
C ASP A 107 -18.66 3.40 -0.24
N GLN A 108 -19.26 3.68 -1.40
CA GLN A 108 -20.16 2.75 -2.08
C GLN A 108 -19.38 1.75 -2.95
N PRO A 109 -19.87 0.51 -3.11
CA PRO A 109 -19.31 -0.46 -4.05
C PRO A 109 -19.21 0.13 -5.47
N LEU A 110 -18.11 -0.16 -6.14
CA LEU A 110 -17.89 0.22 -7.53
C LEU A 110 -18.34 -0.90 -8.47
N PHE A 111 -18.82 -0.52 -9.65
CA PHE A 111 -19.30 -1.45 -10.66
C PHE A 111 -18.69 -1.11 -12.02
N VAL A 112 -18.33 -2.15 -12.76
CA VAL A 112 -17.95 -2.10 -14.18
C VAL A 112 -18.77 -3.11 -14.97
N GLU A 113 -18.87 -2.93 -16.28
CA GLU A 113 -19.54 -3.87 -17.16
C GLU A 113 -18.67 -5.13 -17.33
N GLY A 114 -19.21 -6.29 -16.93
CA GLY A 114 -18.57 -7.58 -17.14
C GLY A 114 -18.54 -7.97 -18.63
N PRO A 115 -17.82 -9.04 -18.99
CA PRO A 115 -17.76 -9.53 -20.37
C PRO A 115 -19.11 -9.93 -20.96
N ASP A 116 -20.08 -10.24 -20.10
CA ASP A 116 -21.46 -10.61 -20.43
C ASP A 116 -22.44 -9.41 -20.42
N GLY A 117 -21.94 -8.19 -20.20
CA GLY A 117 -22.74 -6.98 -20.05
C GLY A 117 -23.36 -6.81 -18.66
N ILE A 118 -23.11 -7.74 -17.72
CA ILE A 118 -23.67 -7.68 -16.37
C ILE A 118 -22.74 -6.85 -15.46
N PRO A 119 -23.28 -5.92 -14.64
CA PRO A 119 -22.48 -5.17 -13.69
C PRO A 119 -21.77 -6.09 -12.69
N MET A 120 -20.44 -5.95 -12.62
CA MET A 120 -19.57 -6.67 -11.69
C MET A 120 -19.02 -5.71 -10.63
N VAL A 121 -19.05 -6.14 -9.36
CA VAL A 121 -18.43 -5.37 -8.26
C VAL A 121 -16.91 -5.42 -8.39
N VAL A 122 -16.25 -4.27 -8.31
CA VAL A 122 -14.80 -4.14 -8.43
C VAL A 122 -14.19 -3.28 -7.33
N ALA A 123 -12.89 -3.48 -7.10
CA ALA A 123 -12.13 -2.70 -6.13
C ALA A 123 -11.74 -1.31 -6.65
N ALA A 124 -11.61 -1.15 -7.97
CA ALA A 124 -11.33 0.11 -8.61
C ALA A 124 -12.07 0.23 -9.96
N ARG A 125 -12.26 1.48 -10.39
CA ARG A 125 -12.80 1.84 -11.70
C ARG A 125 -12.02 3.02 -12.24
N THR A 126 -11.52 2.88 -13.45
CA THR A 126 -10.71 3.92 -14.11
C THR A 126 -11.47 4.58 -15.25
N GLU A 127 -11.51 5.91 -15.25
CA GLU A 127 -11.85 6.65 -16.46
C GLU A 127 -10.73 6.45 -17.48
N LEU A 128 -11.04 5.92 -18.66
CA LEU A 128 -10.04 5.55 -19.66
C LEU A 128 -9.26 6.76 -20.19
N GLY A 129 -7.95 6.59 -20.40
CA GLY A 129 -7.08 7.60 -20.98
C GLY A 129 -6.47 8.56 -19.95
N PRO A 130 -5.71 9.58 -20.38
CA PRO A 130 -4.86 10.37 -19.49
C PRO A 130 -5.63 11.33 -18.57
N MET A 131 -6.93 11.49 -18.78
CA MET A 131 -7.79 12.39 -18.02
C MET A 131 -8.63 11.61 -16.99
N GLY A 132 -9.18 12.34 -16.02
CA GLY A 132 -10.07 11.78 -15.02
C GLY A 132 -9.38 10.98 -13.91
N PRO A 133 -10.12 10.60 -12.86
CA PRO A 133 -9.57 9.91 -11.70
C PRO A 133 -9.43 8.39 -11.92
N ILE A 134 -8.74 7.75 -10.97
CA ILE A 134 -8.95 6.34 -10.63
C ILE A 134 -9.82 6.32 -9.38
N GLU A 135 -11.00 5.73 -9.47
CA GLU A 135 -11.90 5.58 -8.33
C GLU A 135 -11.64 4.25 -7.65
N LEU A 136 -11.58 4.24 -6.31
CA LEU A 136 -11.38 3.01 -5.54
C LEU A 136 -12.45 2.85 -4.47
N HIS A 137 -12.92 1.62 -4.30
CA HIS A 137 -13.84 1.28 -3.22
C HIS A 137 -13.05 1.16 -1.91
N ARG A 138 -13.33 2.06 -0.95
CA ARG A 138 -12.59 2.21 0.30
C ARG A 138 -12.45 0.90 1.07
N GLU A 139 -13.55 0.18 1.27
CA GLU A 139 -13.54 -1.06 2.06
C GLU A 139 -12.82 -2.19 1.35
N SER A 140 -12.91 -2.28 0.01
CA SER A 140 -12.12 -3.24 -0.75
C SER A 140 -10.63 -3.02 -0.55
N VAL A 141 -10.15 -1.79 -0.75
CA VAL A 141 -8.71 -1.45 -0.61
C VAL A 141 -8.17 -1.79 0.78
N LYS A 142 -8.94 -1.51 1.84
CA LYS A 142 -8.54 -1.83 3.23
C LYS A 142 -8.22 -3.32 3.44
N THR A 143 -8.86 -4.20 2.68
CA THR A 143 -8.70 -5.65 2.82
C THR A 143 -7.61 -6.23 1.93
N LEU A 144 -7.06 -5.44 1.00
CA LEU A 144 -6.03 -5.88 0.07
C LEU A 144 -4.63 -5.84 0.70
N LEU A 145 -3.83 -6.85 0.39
CA LEU A 145 -2.41 -6.87 0.73
C LEU A 145 -1.65 -5.78 -0.04
N PRO A 146 -0.51 -5.29 0.47
CA PRO A 146 0.35 -4.33 -0.24
C PRO A 146 0.66 -4.70 -1.71
N THR A 147 0.96 -5.97 -1.98
CA THR A 147 1.19 -6.46 -3.35
C THR A 147 -0.07 -6.44 -4.21
N GLN A 148 -1.24 -6.70 -3.63
CA GLN A 148 -2.51 -6.65 -4.33
C GLN A 148 -2.92 -5.20 -4.63
N VAL A 149 -2.63 -4.26 -3.74
CA VAL A 149 -2.83 -2.84 -4.02
C VAL A 149 -1.83 -2.34 -5.06
N LEU A 150 -0.56 -2.74 -4.99
CA LEU A 150 0.41 -2.41 -6.05
C LEU A 150 -0.01 -2.99 -7.40
N PHE A 151 -0.47 -4.24 -7.41
CA PHE A 151 -1.02 -4.90 -8.59
C PHE A 151 -2.20 -4.10 -9.15
N LEU A 152 -3.23 -3.86 -8.33
CA LEU A 152 -4.41 -3.09 -8.71
C LEU A 152 -4.01 -1.72 -9.25
N MET A 153 -3.12 -1.02 -8.55
CA MET A 153 -2.67 0.29 -8.98
C MET A 153 -1.94 0.26 -10.32
N THR A 154 -1.05 -0.72 -10.51
CA THR A 154 -0.33 -0.88 -11.77
C THR A 154 -1.30 -1.24 -12.89
N HIS A 155 -2.30 -2.08 -12.62
CA HIS A 155 -3.37 -2.40 -13.56
C HIS A 155 -4.12 -1.12 -13.98
N GLU A 156 -4.66 -0.36 -13.02
CA GLU A 156 -5.45 0.84 -13.31
C GLU A 156 -4.66 1.92 -14.07
N PHE A 157 -3.37 2.08 -13.77
CA PHE A 157 -2.53 3.05 -14.49
C PHE A 157 -2.25 2.68 -15.95
N GLN A 158 -2.34 1.40 -16.32
CA GLN A 158 -2.19 0.99 -17.71
C GLN A 158 -3.39 1.43 -18.55
N HIS A 159 -4.59 1.47 -17.99
CA HIS A 159 -5.77 2.06 -18.65
C HIS A 159 -5.69 3.58 -18.85
N LYS A 160 -4.76 4.26 -18.17
CA LYS A 160 -4.51 5.70 -18.34
C LYS A 160 -3.54 6.01 -19.48
N ALA A 161 -2.69 5.05 -19.85
CA ALA A 161 -1.61 5.27 -20.79
C ALA A 161 -2.04 5.00 -22.25
N ASP A 162 -1.37 5.66 -23.18
CA ASP A 162 -1.59 5.48 -24.61
C ASP A 162 -0.59 4.46 -25.17
N PHE A 163 -1.11 3.40 -25.81
CA PHE A 163 -0.31 2.42 -26.52
C PHE A 163 -0.55 2.55 -28.03
N PHE A 164 0.36 3.24 -28.71
CA PHE A 164 0.29 3.50 -30.17
C PHE A 164 -1.01 4.20 -30.61
N GLY A 165 -1.44 5.23 -29.88
CA GLY A 165 -2.64 6.01 -30.17
C GLY A 165 -3.93 5.36 -29.70
N ARG A 166 -3.84 4.32 -28.85
CA ARG A 166 -4.99 3.57 -28.35
C ARG A 166 -4.91 3.39 -26.84
N ILE A 167 -6.04 3.58 -26.18
CA ILE A 167 -6.21 3.27 -24.76
C ILE A 167 -6.68 1.83 -24.64
N ILE A 168 -5.98 1.05 -23.82
CA ILE A 168 -6.32 -0.35 -23.66
C ILE A 168 -7.46 -0.53 -22.64
N THR A 169 -8.45 -1.36 -22.96
CA THR A 169 -9.59 -1.70 -22.09
C THR A 169 -9.56 -3.18 -21.70
N ASP A 170 -10.19 -3.52 -20.58
CA ASP A 170 -10.18 -4.88 -20.05
C ASP A 170 -10.70 -5.95 -21.04
N ASN A 171 -11.75 -5.62 -21.78
CA ASN A 171 -12.49 -6.60 -22.57
C ASN A 171 -12.10 -6.60 -24.07
N GLU A 172 -11.18 -5.74 -24.50
CA GLU A 172 -10.78 -5.74 -25.91
C GLU A 172 -9.89 -6.94 -26.24
N MET A 173 -9.96 -7.41 -27.48
CA MET A 173 -9.10 -8.47 -27.99
C MET A 173 -7.71 -7.91 -28.35
N ILE A 174 -6.65 -8.48 -27.77
CA ILE A 174 -5.26 -8.01 -28.03
C ILE A 174 -4.28 -9.18 -28.15
N ALA A 175 -4.09 -9.67 -29.38
CA ALA A 175 -3.11 -10.74 -29.64
C ALA A 175 -1.68 -10.29 -29.27
N PRO A 176 -0.85 -11.18 -28.68
CA PRO A 176 -1.06 -12.62 -28.45
C PRO A 176 -1.79 -12.98 -27.14
N PHE A 177 -2.32 -11.99 -26.42
CA PHE A 177 -3.21 -12.21 -25.29
C PHE A 177 -4.66 -12.40 -25.77
N ALA A 178 -5.50 -13.02 -24.95
CA ALA A 178 -6.91 -13.15 -25.31
C ALA A 178 -7.63 -11.81 -25.11
N THR A 179 -7.37 -11.14 -23.99
CA THR A 179 -8.00 -9.87 -23.63
C THR A 179 -6.99 -8.81 -23.16
N GLY A 180 -7.40 -7.54 -23.18
CA GLY A 180 -6.65 -6.43 -22.59
C GLY A 180 -6.41 -6.64 -21.10
N ARG A 181 -7.37 -7.21 -20.37
CA ARG A 181 -7.21 -7.60 -18.96
C ARG A 181 -6.05 -8.58 -18.79
N ASP A 182 -5.97 -9.63 -19.62
CA ASP A 182 -4.90 -10.64 -19.51
C ASP A 182 -3.51 -10.01 -19.70
N LEU A 183 -3.37 -9.09 -20.66
CA LEU A 183 -2.14 -8.34 -20.88
C LEU A 183 -1.81 -7.45 -19.67
N ILE A 184 -2.76 -6.63 -19.25
CA ILE A 184 -2.58 -5.63 -18.20
C ILE A 184 -2.28 -6.29 -16.85
N ASP A 185 -2.97 -7.38 -16.53
CA ASP A 185 -2.73 -8.20 -15.34
C ASP A 185 -1.34 -8.83 -15.38
N THR A 186 -0.91 -9.32 -16.54
CA THR A 186 0.43 -9.90 -16.71
C THR A 186 1.52 -8.86 -16.45
N VAL A 187 1.36 -7.66 -16.98
CA VAL A 187 2.29 -6.53 -16.75
C VAL A 187 2.27 -6.11 -15.29
N ALA A 188 1.09 -5.96 -14.68
CA ALA A 188 0.96 -5.59 -13.27
C ALA A 188 1.62 -6.61 -12.35
N ALA A 189 1.43 -7.91 -12.62
CA ALA A 189 2.10 -8.97 -11.88
C ALA A 189 3.63 -8.89 -12.03
N ALA A 190 4.14 -8.65 -13.25
CA ALA A 190 5.58 -8.50 -13.49
C ALA A 190 6.18 -7.29 -12.73
N VAL A 191 5.48 -6.14 -12.69
CA VAL A 191 5.89 -5.00 -11.86
C VAL A 191 5.95 -5.38 -10.39
N VAL A 192 4.95 -6.09 -9.86
CA VAL A 192 4.94 -6.54 -8.46
C VAL A 192 6.13 -7.46 -8.16
N VAL A 193 6.48 -8.37 -9.06
CA VAL A 193 7.64 -9.26 -8.92
C VAL A 193 8.93 -8.45 -8.81
N VAL A 194 9.15 -7.46 -9.69
CA VAL A 194 10.35 -6.62 -9.64
C VAL A 194 10.35 -5.75 -8.38
N ALA A 195 9.21 -5.16 -8.02
CA ALA A 195 9.05 -4.35 -6.81
C ALA A 195 9.46 -5.13 -5.56
N ARG A 196 9.00 -6.38 -5.46
CA ARG A 196 9.37 -7.28 -4.37
C ARG A 196 10.86 -7.60 -4.37
N LYS A 197 11.40 -8.06 -5.50
CA LYS A 197 12.83 -8.39 -5.65
C LYS A 197 13.75 -7.23 -5.27
N LYS A 198 13.32 -5.99 -5.52
CA LYS A 198 14.08 -4.76 -5.22
C LYS A 198 13.71 -4.11 -3.88
N GLY A 199 12.90 -4.77 -3.04
CA GLY A 199 12.50 -4.27 -1.72
C GLY A 199 11.66 -3.00 -1.73
N LYS A 200 10.93 -2.75 -2.83
CA LYS A 200 10.03 -1.59 -3.00
C LYS A 200 8.65 -1.82 -2.39
N VAL A 201 8.31 -3.06 -2.05
CA VAL A 201 7.10 -3.39 -1.28
C VAL A 201 7.44 -3.44 0.22
N GLY A 202 6.68 -2.72 1.05
CA GLY A 202 6.86 -2.67 2.52
C GLY A 202 7.27 -1.30 3.06
N SER A 203 8.51 -0.86 2.79
CA SER A 203 9.09 0.36 3.36
C SER A 203 8.26 1.63 3.11
N GLN A 204 7.55 1.68 1.98
CA GLN A 204 6.75 2.83 1.57
C GLN A 204 5.27 2.69 1.96
N PHE A 205 4.75 1.48 2.23
CA PHE A 205 3.32 1.16 2.35
C PHE A 205 2.63 1.68 3.62
N GLY A 206 3.25 2.56 4.41
CA GLY A 206 2.58 3.19 5.54
C GLY A 206 2.13 2.25 6.67
N ILE A 207 2.32 0.93 6.54
CA ILE A 207 2.07 -0.01 7.63
C ILE A 207 3.21 0.12 8.62
N ARG A 208 2.92 0.79 9.72
CA ARG A 208 3.89 1.10 10.77
C ARG A 208 3.41 0.52 12.08
N ASP A 209 4.28 -0.21 12.74
CA ASP A 209 4.01 -0.67 14.09
C ASP A 209 4.42 0.42 15.09
N ILE A 210 3.50 0.75 15.99
CA ILE A 210 3.70 1.77 17.02
C ILE A 210 4.14 1.09 18.31
N PHE A 211 5.28 1.52 18.81
CA PHE A 211 5.83 1.07 20.08
C PHE A 211 6.18 2.26 20.98
N ASP A 212 5.97 2.14 22.29
CA ASP A 212 6.64 2.97 23.29
C ASP A 212 7.70 2.13 23.94
N CYS A 213 8.98 2.38 23.64
CA CYS A 213 10.04 1.61 24.25
C CYS A 213 11.00 2.45 25.08
N ARG A 214 11.68 1.75 25.98
CA ARG A 214 12.69 2.26 26.88
C ARG A 214 13.87 1.29 26.88
N ALA A 215 15.05 1.81 26.60
CA ALA A 215 16.30 1.11 26.82
C ALA A 215 16.87 1.54 28.17
N PHE A 216 17.31 0.57 28.95
CA PHE A 216 17.97 0.75 30.24
C PHE A 216 19.37 0.16 30.12
N ALA A 217 20.37 0.93 30.52
CA ALA A 217 21.74 0.46 30.62
C ALA A 217 22.37 1.11 31.85
N ASN A 218 22.74 0.29 32.83
CA ASN A 218 23.23 0.77 34.13
C ASN A 218 22.24 1.75 34.79
N GLN A 219 22.69 2.98 35.08
CA GLN A 219 21.85 4.04 35.66
C GLN A 219 21.21 4.95 34.60
N SER A 220 21.44 4.69 33.31
CA SER A 220 20.91 5.51 32.22
C SER A 220 19.65 4.90 31.63
N GLN A 221 18.70 5.77 31.28
CA GLN A 221 17.45 5.40 30.63
C GLN A 221 17.26 6.30 29.41
N PHE A 222 16.93 5.67 28.29
CA PHE A 222 16.49 6.35 27.08
C PHE A 222 15.12 5.80 26.70
N GLY A 223 14.16 6.65 26.36
CA GLY A 223 12.83 6.21 25.96
C GLY A 223 12.23 7.10 24.88
N ALA A 224 11.50 6.49 23.96
CA ALA A 224 10.79 7.18 22.90
C ALA A 224 9.53 6.40 22.49
N ARG A 225 8.49 7.16 22.13
CA ARG A 225 7.37 6.61 21.37
C ARG A 225 7.70 6.70 19.90
N LEU A 226 7.63 5.56 19.24
CA LEU A 226 8.15 5.36 17.90
C LEU A 226 7.13 4.67 17.01
N SER A 227 7.27 4.92 15.72
CA SER A 227 6.48 4.31 14.67
C SER A 227 7.45 3.76 13.64
N SER A 228 7.51 2.44 13.49
CA SER A 228 8.49 1.78 12.61
C SER A 228 7.80 1.06 11.46
N SER A 229 8.25 1.36 10.23
CA SER A 229 7.74 0.71 9.01
C SER A 229 8.08 -0.79 8.99
N ARG A 230 7.15 -1.58 8.46
CA ARG A 230 7.37 -3.00 8.18
C ARG A 230 8.25 -3.20 6.94
N LEU A 231 9.22 -4.10 7.04
CA LEU A 231 10.11 -4.56 5.98
C LEU A 231 9.82 -6.04 5.73
N PHE A 232 9.03 -6.36 4.72
CA PHE A 232 8.66 -7.73 4.41
C PHE A 232 9.86 -8.49 3.84
N GLN A 233 10.14 -9.67 4.39
CA GLN A 233 11.29 -10.50 3.98
C GLN A 233 10.91 -11.67 3.09
N ALA A 234 9.67 -12.17 3.20
CA ALA A 234 9.21 -13.35 2.47
C ALA A 234 8.16 -13.01 1.41
N GLU A 235 7.99 -13.94 0.47
CA GLU A 235 7.09 -13.83 -0.67
C GLU A 235 5.61 -13.74 -0.30
N ASP A 236 5.27 -14.31 0.85
CA ASP A 236 3.90 -14.43 1.37
C ASP A 236 3.44 -13.16 2.11
N LEU A 237 4.32 -12.18 2.32
CA LEU A 237 4.09 -10.98 3.15
C LEU A 237 3.64 -11.29 4.58
N MET A 238 3.77 -12.53 5.02
CA MET A 238 3.45 -12.95 6.38
C MET A 238 4.67 -12.73 7.26
N SER A 239 5.87 -12.81 6.70
CA SER A 239 7.11 -12.50 7.39
C SER A 239 7.61 -11.07 7.12
N TYR A 240 7.71 -10.26 8.16
CA TYR A 240 8.27 -8.91 8.11
C TYR A 240 9.13 -8.57 9.33
N GLU A 241 10.09 -7.70 9.11
CA GLU A 241 10.82 -7.04 10.16
C GLU A 241 10.19 -5.69 10.46
N THR A 242 10.09 -5.33 11.73
CA THR A 242 9.97 -3.93 12.14
C THR A 242 11.11 -3.67 13.10
N SER A 243 11.91 -2.65 12.80
CA SER A 243 13.13 -2.38 13.56
C SER A 243 13.02 -1.03 14.22
N ILE A 244 13.35 -1.01 15.49
CA ILE A 244 13.54 0.20 16.27
C ILE A 244 15.05 0.41 16.27
N GLY A 245 15.61 1.00 15.20
CA GLY A 245 17.08 0.99 15.13
C GLY A 245 17.83 1.71 14.02
N LYS A 246 17.38 1.67 12.75
CA LYS A 246 18.31 1.95 11.65
C LYS A 246 18.75 3.42 11.50
N ASN A 247 17.92 4.38 11.91
CA ASN A 247 18.21 5.81 11.75
C ASN A 247 17.50 6.65 12.82
N PRO A 248 18.17 7.57 13.55
CA PRO A 248 17.53 8.43 14.54
C PRO A 248 16.41 9.34 13.97
N THR A 249 16.43 9.62 12.67
CA THR A 249 15.33 10.35 11.99
C THR A 249 14.10 9.51 11.73
N ASP A 250 14.23 8.17 11.77
CA ASP A 250 13.16 7.23 11.48
C ASP A 250 12.48 6.73 12.77
N GLY A 251 12.83 7.35 13.91
CA GLY A 251 12.29 7.01 15.21
C GLY A 251 12.83 5.67 15.72
N SER A 252 14.13 5.60 16.01
CA SER A 252 14.78 4.42 16.61
C SER A 252 15.10 4.60 18.10
N ILE A 253 15.08 3.48 18.84
CA ILE A 253 15.70 3.34 20.16
C ILE A 253 16.89 2.42 19.95
N PHE A 254 18.05 3.04 20.00
CA PHE A 254 19.33 2.35 19.99
C PHE A 254 20.08 2.73 21.25
N LEU A 255 20.95 1.83 21.69
CA LEU A 255 21.90 2.11 22.75
C LEU A 255 23.30 2.14 22.13
N PRO A 256 24.00 3.28 22.10
CA PRO A 256 25.38 3.30 21.63
C PRO A 256 26.27 2.50 22.59
N GLU A 257 27.01 1.53 22.06
CA GLU A 257 28.05 0.80 22.81
C GLU A 257 29.40 1.50 22.63
N THR A 258 29.70 1.95 21.41
CA THR A 258 30.91 2.70 21.05
C THR A 258 30.59 3.78 20.02
N ILE A 259 31.61 4.47 19.50
CA ILE A 259 31.45 5.44 18.39
C ILE A 259 30.97 4.74 17.11
N ASP A 260 31.36 3.48 16.92
CA ASP A 260 31.09 2.72 15.70
C ASP A 260 30.09 1.58 15.90
N SER A 261 29.60 1.36 17.13
CA SER A 261 28.69 0.25 17.43
C SER A 261 27.50 0.66 18.29
N SER A 262 26.34 0.08 17.99
CA SER A 262 25.11 0.28 18.73
C SER A 262 24.30 -1.01 18.85
N LEU A 263 23.53 -1.12 19.92
CA LEU A 263 22.50 -2.15 20.09
C LEU A 263 21.16 -1.62 19.61
N LEU A 264 20.54 -2.40 18.74
CA LEU A 264 19.26 -2.11 18.10
C LEU A 264 18.23 -3.14 18.55
N LEU A 265 16.97 -2.74 18.67
CA LEU A 265 15.88 -3.68 18.89
C LEU A 265 15.18 -3.98 17.56
N ARG A 266 15.05 -5.26 17.23
CA ARG A 266 14.41 -5.75 16.01
C ARG A 266 13.30 -6.72 16.35
N PHE A 267 12.18 -6.59 15.66
CA PHE A 267 11.09 -7.56 15.69
C PHE A 267 11.05 -8.27 14.35
N VAL A 268 11.14 -9.59 14.36
CA VAL A 268 10.92 -10.46 13.21
C VAL A 268 9.58 -11.14 13.43
N ILE A 269 8.60 -10.79 12.63
CA ILE A 269 7.23 -11.27 12.77
C ILE A 269 6.93 -12.16 11.58
N ASN A 270 6.31 -13.31 11.85
CA ASN A 270 5.67 -14.16 10.86
C ASN A 270 4.20 -14.37 11.24
N GLU A 271 3.28 -13.83 10.44
CA GLU A 271 1.84 -13.78 10.69
C GLU A 271 1.07 -14.44 9.55
N PRO A 272 1.09 -15.78 9.41
CA PRO A 272 0.36 -16.48 8.34
C PRO A 272 -1.17 -16.37 8.43
N ASN A 273 -1.72 -15.92 9.56
CA ASN A 273 -3.15 -15.66 9.74
C ASN A 273 -3.32 -14.36 10.56
N ASN A 274 -4.33 -13.55 10.24
CA ASN A 274 -4.65 -12.32 10.97
C ASN A 274 -5.29 -12.62 12.33
N CYS A 275 -5.24 -11.67 13.28
CA CYS A 275 -5.87 -11.80 14.62
C CYS A 275 -7.39 -12.03 14.62
N GLY A 276 -8.07 -11.95 13.47
CA GLY A 276 -9.50 -12.25 13.31
C GLY A 276 -9.80 -13.64 12.75
N ASP A 277 -8.78 -14.39 12.34
CA ASP A 277 -8.96 -15.73 11.78
C ASP A 277 -9.23 -16.76 12.89
N PRO A 278 -9.93 -17.88 12.61
CA PRO A 278 -10.26 -18.90 13.61
C PRO A 278 -9.04 -19.58 14.27
N SER A 279 -7.84 -19.34 13.74
CA SER A 279 -6.58 -19.87 14.25
C SER A 279 -5.44 -18.89 13.94
N PRO A 280 -5.39 -17.75 14.65
CA PRO A 280 -4.38 -16.73 14.40
C PRO A 280 -3.02 -17.28 14.84
N LYS A 281 -2.28 -17.85 13.90
CA LYS A 281 -0.90 -18.29 14.13
C LYS A 281 -0.02 -17.12 13.78
N ARG A 282 0.66 -16.59 14.79
CA ARG A 282 1.74 -15.63 14.58
C ARG A 282 2.90 -15.98 15.47
N LYS A 283 4.07 -16.06 14.86
CA LYS A 283 5.35 -16.18 15.54
C LYS A 283 6.01 -14.82 15.53
N SER A 284 6.36 -14.28 16.70
CA SER A 284 7.12 -13.04 16.79
C SER A 284 8.41 -13.33 17.55
N ILE A 285 9.55 -13.01 16.93
CA ILE A 285 10.87 -13.10 17.55
C ILE A 285 11.36 -11.66 17.75
N ILE A 286 11.74 -11.33 18.97
CA ILE A 286 12.40 -10.07 19.29
C ILE A 286 13.89 -10.36 19.34
N GLN A 287 14.69 -9.46 18.81
CA GLN A 287 16.14 -9.58 18.74
C GLN A 287 16.79 -8.28 19.22
N ILE A 288 17.82 -8.41 20.03
CA ILE A 288 18.81 -7.36 20.22
C ILE A 288 19.89 -7.61 19.18
N VAL A 289 20.13 -6.63 18.30
CA VAL A 289 21.09 -6.71 17.21
C VAL A 289 22.18 -5.69 17.43
N ARG A 290 23.43 -6.14 17.47
CA ARG A 290 24.58 -5.26 17.43
C ARG A 290 24.85 -4.85 15.99
N SER A 291 24.79 -3.57 15.71
CA SER A 291 25.17 -2.98 14.43
C SER A 291 26.52 -2.29 14.57
N VAL A 292 27.49 -2.68 13.74
CA VAL A 292 28.84 -2.12 13.70
C VAL A 292 29.05 -1.44 12.35
N LYS A 293 29.43 -0.17 12.37
CA LYS A 293 29.77 0.59 11.17
C LYS A 293 31.18 0.22 10.72
N LEU A 294 31.30 -0.35 9.52
CA LEU A 294 32.57 -0.71 8.91
C LEU A 294 33.21 0.50 8.22
N VAL A 295 34.52 0.42 7.96
CA VAL A 295 35.33 1.51 7.38
C VAL A 295 34.84 1.93 5.99
N ASN A 296 34.27 1.01 5.22
CA ASN A 296 33.68 1.25 3.91
C ASN A 296 32.26 1.89 3.98
N GLY A 297 31.76 2.17 5.19
CA GLY A 297 30.42 2.70 5.44
C GLY A 297 29.30 1.67 5.45
N SER A 298 29.57 0.39 5.17
CA SER A 298 28.56 -0.67 5.36
C SER A 298 28.35 -0.99 6.84
N GLN A 299 27.24 -1.62 7.16
CA GLN A 299 26.94 -2.08 8.52
C GLN A 299 27.07 -3.61 8.57
N ASP A 300 27.71 -4.10 9.63
CA ASP A 300 27.67 -5.50 10.02
C ASP A 300 26.70 -5.66 11.20
N GLU A 301 25.78 -6.63 11.09
CA GLU A 301 24.71 -6.82 12.05
C GLU A 301 24.77 -8.24 12.63
N THR A 302 24.91 -8.34 13.95
CA THR A 302 24.94 -9.62 14.67
C THR A 302 23.82 -9.67 15.71
N VAL A 303 23.00 -10.73 15.68
CA VAL A 303 22.00 -10.98 16.74
C VAL A 303 22.74 -11.35 18.01
N VAL A 304 22.57 -10.56 19.06
CA VAL A 304 23.27 -10.73 20.33
C VAL A 304 22.38 -11.30 21.44
N ALA A 305 21.07 -11.19 21.30
CA ALA A 305 20.06 -11.88 22.10
C ALA A 305 18.77 -12.00 21.29
N ASP A 306 17.98 -13.03 21.53
CA ASP A 306 16.64 -13.18 20.96
C ASP A 306 15.65 -13.76 21.97
N GLN A 307 14.36 -13.54 21.69
CA GLN A 307 13.26 -14.10 22.47
C GLN A 307 12.06 -14.30 21.57
N GLU A 308 11.54 -15.52 21.55
CA GLU A 308 10.26 -15.82 20.92
C GLU A 308 9.12 -15.44 21.87
N LEU A 309 8.16 -14.66 21.35
CA LEU A 309 6.93 -14.34 22.07
C LEU A 309 5.93 -15.48 21.94
N THR A 310 5.45 -15.96 23.08
CA THR A 310 4.42 -17.00 23.17
C THR A 310 3.03 -16.48 22.81
N GLU A 311 2.78 -15.18 22.99
CA GLU A 311 1.53 -14.50 22.66
C GLU A 311 1.80 -13.39 21.65
N ASN A 312 0.89 -13.21 20.68
CA ASN A 312 0.98 -12.09 19.75
C ASN A 312 0.56 -10.79 20.45
N PRO A 313 1.48 -9.85 20.74
CA PRO A 313 1.15 -8.60 21.44
C PRO A 313 0.18 -7.71 20.65
N MET A 314 -0.02 -8.00 19.36
CA MET A 314 -0.97 -7.28 18.49
C MET A 314 -2.40 -7.83 18.53
N CYS A 315 -2.62 -9.04 19.04
CA CYS A 315 -3.97 -9.59 19.14
C CYS A 315 -4.72 -9.06 20.38
N PRO A 316 -6.05 -8.97 20.33
CA PRO A 316 -6.83 -8.62 21.52
C PRO A 316 -6.58 -9.60 22.66
N GLY A 317 -6.32 -9.08 23.87
CA GLY A 317 -6.19 -9.88 25.09
C GLY A 317 -4.77 -10.36 25.45
N SER A 318 -3.79 -10.20 24.56
CA SER A 318 -2.38 -10.51 24.86
C SER A 318 -1.71 -9.43 25.69
N SER A 319 -0.63 -9.79 26.41
CA SER A 319 0.28 -8.78 26.97
C SER A 319 0.87 -7.93 25.84
N ARG A 320 0.68 -6.61 25.93
CA ARG A 320 1.28 -5.64 25.01
C ARG A 320 2.69 -5.22 25.41
N GLN A 321 3.10 -5.58 26.62
CA GLN A 321 4.42 -5.31 27.13
C GLN A 321 5.37 -6.43 26.71
N ILE A 322 6.50 -6.00 26.18
CA ILE A 322 7.56 -6.81 25.63
C ILE A 322 8.85 -6.41 26.34
N GLU A 323 9.56 -7.36 26.91
CA GLU A 323 10.82 -7.12 27.61
C GLU A 323 11.86 -8.12 27.13
N ILE A 324 13.02 -7.64 26.70
CA ILE A 324 14.18 -8.46 26.35
C ILE A 324 15.42 -7.83 26.97
N SER A 325 16.31 -8.67 27.50
CA SER A 325 17.53 -8.21 28.17
C SER A 325 18.75 -8.97 27.69
N LYS A 326 19.89 -8.29 27.68
CA LYS A 326 21.22 -8.87 27.49
C LYS A 326 22.19 -8.17 28.43
N ASP A 327 22.86 -8.93 29.28
CA ASP A 327 23.82 -8.42 30.26
C ASP A 327 23.19 -7.30 31.10
N GLU A 328 23.79 -6.10 31.15
CA GLU A 328 23.28 -4.92 31.87
C GLU A 328 22.26 -4.10 31.07
N VAL A 329 21.95 -4.52 29.84
CA VAL A 329 21.07 -3.80 28.92
C VAL A 329 19.70 -4.46 28.89
N ARG A 330 18.66 -3.65 29.07
CA ARG A 330 17.26 -4.08 28.99
C ARG A 330 16.46 -3.18 28.07
N PHE A 331 15.71 -3.77 27.15
CA PHE A 331 14.69 -3.08 26.37
C PHE A 331 13.30 -3.47 26.87
N VAL A 332 12.48 -2.47 27.19
CA VAL A 332 11.06 -2.64 27.54
C VAL A 332 10.23 -1.86 26.53
N CYS A 333 9.38 -2.55 25.79
CA CYS A 333 8.50 -2.00 24.77
C CYS A 333 7.04 -2.26 25.12
N ASN A 334 6.17 -1.29 24.88
CA ASN A 334 4.74 -1.47 24.83
C ASN A 334 4.27 -1.31 23.39
N TYR A 335 3.67 -2.35 22.82
CA TYR A 335 3.05 -2.27 21.51
C TYR A 335 1.66 -1.60 21.63
N PHE A 336 1.41 -0.59 20.82
CA PHE A 336 0.12 0.13 20.85
C PHE A 336 -0.80 -0.36 19.75
N GLY A 337 -0.28 -0.59 18.55
CA GLY A 337 -1.09 -0.88 17.38
C GLY A 337 -0.26 -0.74 16.12
N SER A 338 -0.90 -0.99 14.99
CA SER A 338 -0.32 -0.73 13.68
C SER A 338 -1.14 0.34 12.99
N GLU A 339 -0.47 1.32 12.42
CA GLU A 339 -1.09 2.23 11.46
C GLU A 339 -1.27 1.50 10.13
N GLY A 340 -2.35 1.79 9.41
CA GLY A 340 -2.59 1.19 8.09
C GLY A 340 -3.01 -0.28 8.08
N THR A 341 -3.35 -0.90 9.22
CA THR A 341 -3.94 -2.26 9.26
C THR A 341 -5.40 -2.24 9.68
N THR A 342 -6.22 -3.16 9.18
CA THR A 342 -7.65 -3.28 9.56
C THR A 342 -7.89 -3.82 10.98
N SER A 343 -6.85 -4.38 11.61
CA SER A 343 -6.92 -5.06 12.91
C SER A 343 -6.49 -4.20 14.11
N SER A 344 -5.96 -3.01 13.87
CA SER A 344 -5.52 -2.11 14.94
C SER A 344 -6.69 -1.31 15.51
N GLN A 345 -6.79 -1.25 16.84
CA GLN A 345 -7.77 -0.40 17.55
C GLN A 345 -7.61 1.09 17.19
N PHE A 346 -6.47 1.49 16.62
CA PHE A 346 -6.18 2.86 16.18
C PHE A 346 -6.64 3.15 14.74
N SER A 347 -7.00 2.13 13.97
CA SER A 347 -7.43 2.29 12.57
C SER A 347 -8.90 2.70 12.43
N LEU A 348 -9.70 2.58 13.50
CA LEU A 348 -11.13 2.91 13.48
C LEU A 348 -11.61 3.80 14.65
N ASN A 349 -10.93 3.82 15.81
CA ASN A 349 -11.48 4.48 17.01
C ASN A 349 -10.95 5.88 17.32
N SER A 350 -10.00 6.44 16.55
CA SER A 350 -9.46 7.78 16.84
C SER A 350 -10.30 8.93 16.27
N LEU A 351 -11.32 8.67 15.44
CA LEU A 351 -12.13 9.73 14.80
C LEU A 351 -13.64 9.66 15.04
N ILE A 352 -14.16 8.67 15.77
CA ILE A 352 -15.60 8.55 15.99
C ILE A 352 -15.89 8.42 17.49
N ARG A 353 -16.35 9.51 18.12
CA ARG A 353 -17.16 9.39 19.34
C ARG A 353 -18.43 8.60 18.95
N PRO A 354 -18.78 7.52 19.67
CA PRO A 354 -19.95 6.75 19.29
C PRO A 354 -21.20 7.55 19.61
N ASN A 355 -21.91 7.99 18.57
CA ASN A 355 -23.35 8.08 18.64
C ASN A 355 -23.93 6.75 18.19
N ARG A 356 -24.88 6.29 18.99
CA ARG A 356 -25.47 4.97 19.07
C ARG A 356 -26.37 4.65 17.86
N THR A 357 -26.59 3.35 17.63
CA THR A 357 -27.60 2.68 16.75
C THR A 357 -27.35 2.83 15.24
N GLU A 358 -27.26 1.79 14.40
CA GLU A 358 -28.06 0.58 14.23
C GLU A 358 -27.23 -0.64 13.75
N ARG A 359 -27.74 -1.85 14.00
CA ARG A 359 -27.23 -3.12 13.46
C ARG A 359 -27.76 -3.32 12.04
N GLY A 360 -26.88 -3.62 11.10
CA GLY A 360 -27.22 -4.28 9.84
C GLY A 360 -26.17 -5.34 9.56
N ASP A 361 -26.61 -6.58 9.34
CA ASP A 361 -25.75 -7.72 9.01
C ASP A 361 -25.14 -7.54 7.61
N LEU A 362 -23.82 -7.67 7.49
CA LEU A 362 -23.09 -7.68 6.20
C LEU A 362 -22.55 -9.09 5.94
N THR A 363 -22.89 -9.63 4.76
CA THR A 363 -22.32 -10.86 4.21
C THR A 363 -20.93 -10.59 3.59
N PRO A 364 -19.98 -11.54 3.65
CA PRO A 364 -18.67 -11.37 3.04
C PRO A 364 -18.74 -11.38 1.51
N VAL A 365 -18.00 -10.46 0.87
CA VAL A 365 -17.79 -10.41 -0.59
C VAL A 365 -16.66 -11.37 -0.96
N THR A 366 -16.96 -12.38 -1.77
CA THR A 366 -15.97 -13.32 -2.32
C THR A 366 -15.33 -12.71 -3.57
N LEU A 367 -14.02 -12.44 -3.54
CA LEU A 367 -13.24 -12.13 -4.74
C LEU A 367 -13.06 -13.42 -5.55
N GLY A 368 -13.75 -13.52 -6.68
CA GLY A 368 -13.61 -14.64 -7.62
C GLY A 368 -12.31 -14.56 -8.41
N PHE A 369 -11.20 -15.05 -7.86
CA PHE A 369 -10.04 -15.43 -8.66
C PHE A 369 -10.26 -16.84 -9.20
N GLN A 370 -10.92 -16.97 -10.36
CA GLN A 370 -10.96 -18.24 -11.07
C GLN A 370 -9.73 -18.38 -11.96
N SER A 371 -8.74 -19.14 -11.48
CA SER A 371 -7.77 -19.77 -12.36
C SER A 371 -8.39 -21.05 -12.92
N THR A 372 -8.98 -21.00 -14.10
CA THR A 372 -9.40 -22.23 -14.80
C THR A 372 -8.18 -22.95 -15.38
N PRO A 373 -7.93 -24.23 -15.05
CA PRO A 373 -6.97 -25.04 -15.77
C PRO A 373 -7.63 -25.56 -17.06
N VAL A 374 -7.11 -25.18 -18.22
CA VAL A 374 -7.46 -25.80 -19.49
C VAL A 374 -6.78 -27.17 -19.57
N ILE A 375 -7.50 -28.23 -19.20
CA ILE A 375 -7.11 -29.61 -19.48
C ILE A 375 -7.51 -29.90 -20.94
N GLY A 376 -6.55 -29.79 -21.85
CA GLY A 376 -6.68 -30.32 -23.20
C GLY A 376 -6.63 -31.85 -23.17
N LYS A 377 -7.72 -32.51 -23.56
CA LYS A 377 -7.69 -33.91 -23.99
C LYS A 377 -7.37 -33.94 -25.49
N HIS A 378 -6.25 -34.57 -25.82
CA HIS A 378 -5.96 -35.02 -27.19
C HIS A 378 -6.90 -36.18 -27.59
N PRO A 379 -7.41 -36.23 -28.82
CA PRO A 379 -7.46 -37.46 -29.60
C PRO A 379 -6.07 -37.82 -30.14
#